data_AF-A0A3D1SK79-F1
#
_entry.id   AF-A0A3D1SK79-F1
#
_cell.length_a   1.000
_cell.length_b   1.000
_cell.length_c   1.000
_cell.angle_alpha   90.00
_cell.angle_beta   90.00
_cell.angle_gamma   90.00
#
_symmetry.space_group_name_H-M   'P 1'
#
loop_
_entity.id
_entity.type
_entity.pdbx_description
1 polymer ?
#
loop_
_entity_poly.entity_id
_entity_poly.type
_entity_poly.pdbx_seq_one_letter_code
_entity_poly.pdbx_strand_id
1 'polypeptide(L)' 'MPNYLLQWEAIRWAKSQGAIQYDFWGIPETEGEEEAMAGVYRFKRGWGGDIVRFVGCYEHAYHALAMRV' A
#
# COMPACT_ATOMS: atom_id res chain seq x y z
N MET A 1 11.39 10.62 14.91
CA MET A 1 10.01 10.91 14.44
C MET A 1 9.08 9.78 14.87
N PRO A 2 7.92 10.06 15.49
CA PRO A 2 7.03 9.05 16.08
C PRO A 2 6.56 7.96 15.11
N ASN A 3 6.26 8.34 13.86
CA ASN A 3 5.76 7.40 12.83
C ASN A 3 6.78 6.31 12.50
N TYR A 4 8.09 6.62 12.53
CA TYR A 4 9.13 5.63 12.28
C TYR A 4 9.22 4.61 13.41
N LEU A 5 9.14 5.08 14.66
CA LEU A 5 9.16 4.19 15.82
C LEU A 5 7.96 3.25 15.83
N LEU A 6 6.75 3.78 15.55
CA LEU A 6 5.54 2.98 15.47
C LEU A 6 5.67 1.86 14.44
N GLN A 7 6.10 2.17 13.21
CA GLN A 7 6.26 1.17 12.17
C GLN A 7 7.38 0.18 12.47
N TRP A 8 8.48 0.62 13.09
CA TRP A 8 9.57 -0.29 13.50
C TRP A 8 9.10 -1.31 14.53
N GLU A 9 8.37 -0.88 15.56
CA GLU A 9 7.82 -1.79 16.56
C GLU A 9 6.77 -2.72 15.96
N ALA A 10 5.95 -2.26 15.00
CA ALA A 10 5.01 -3.11 14.27
C ALA A 10 5.73 -4.19 13.44
N ILE A 11 6.81 -3.85 12.73
CA ILE A 11 7.64 -4.79 11.97
C ILE A 11 8.28 -5.83 12.91
N ARG A 12 8.85 -5.39 14.03
CA ARG A 12 9.44 -6.28 15.04
C ARG A 12 8.41 -7.23 15.64
N TRP A 13 7.22 -6.72 15.95
CA TRP A 13 6.12 -7.53 16.45
C TRP A 13 5.66 -8.55 15.41
N ALA A 14 5.40 -8.15 14.16
CA ALA A 14 5.01 -9.07 13.09
C ALA A 14 6.05 -10.20 12.91
N LYS A 15 7.35 -9.84 12.91
CA LYS A 15 8.44 -10.81 12.85
C LYS A 15 8.45 -11.77 14.05
N SER A 16 8.16 -11.29 15.27
CA SER A 16 8.08 -12.16 16.45
C SER A 16 6.90 -13.13 16.40
N GLN A 17 5.86 -12.81 15.63
CA GLN A 17 4.74 -13.71 15.34
C GLN A 17 5.03 -14.69 14.19
N GLY A 18 6.25 -14.69 13.63
CA GLY A 18 6.63 -15.56 12.51
C GLY A 18 6.22 -15.05 11.13
N ALA A 19 5.81 -13.78 11.00
CA ALA A 19 5.53 -13.20 9.70
C ALA A 19 6.82 -13.12 8.86
N ILE A 20 6.72 -13.54 7.59
CA ILE A 20 7.81 -13.47 6.61
C ILE A 20 7.73 -12.23 5.71
N GLN A 21 6.62 -11.49 5.78
CA GLN A 21 6.35 -10.30 5.00
C GLN A 21 5.64 -9.26 5.86
N TYR A 22 5.96 -7.99 5.63
CA TYR A 22 5.26 -6.85 6.21
C TYR A 22 4.75 -5.96 5.08
N ASP A 23 3.43 -5.91 4.90
CA ASP A 23 2.79 -5.16 3.83
C ASP A 23 2.45 -3.74 4.30
N PHE A 24 3.00 -2.74 3.62
CA PHE A 24 2.70 -1.32 3.86
C PHE A 24 1.45 -0.84 3.13
N TRP A 25 0.78 -1.69 2.35
CA TRP A 25 -0.41 -1.41 1.57
C TRP A 25 -0.18 -0.37 0.47
N GLY A 26 -1.27 0.10 -0.14
CA GLY A 26 -1.28 0.94 -1.33
C GLY A 26 -0.38 2.18 -1.28
N ILE A 27 0.19 2.49 -2.44
CA ILE A 27 0.95 3.69 -2.77
C ILE A 27 0.20 4.41 -3.91
N PRO A 28 0.47 5.70 -4.18
CA PRO A 28 -0.04 6.34 -5.38
C PRO A 28 0.37 5.58 -6.65
N GLU A 29 -0.43 5.72 -7.71
CA GLU A 29 -0.18 5.05 -8.99
C GLU A 29 1.12 5.53 -9.64
N THR A 30 1.43 6.82 -9.48
CA THR A 30 2.66 7.43 -9.97
C THR A 30 3.52 7.98 -8.84
N GLU A 31 4.79 8.25 -9.12
CA GLU A 31 5.71 8.91 -8.18
C GLU A 31 5.62 10.45 -8.22
N GLY A 32 4.61 11.02 -8.89
CA GLY A 32 4.43 12.46 -9.02
C GLY A 32 4.34 13.15 -7.66
N GLU A 33 4.94 14.34 -7.53
CA GLU A 33 4.92 15.09 -6.27
C GLU A 33 3.55 15.70 -5.98
N GLU A 34 2.76 15.91 -7.03
CA GLU A 34 1.37 16.37 -7.03
C GLU A 34 0.37 15.30 -6.58
N GLU A 35 0.78 14.02 -6.54
CA GLU A 35 -0.08 12.93 -6.06
C GLU A 35 -0.45 13.16 -4.59
N ALA A 36 -1.74 12.99 -4.25
CA ALA A 36 -2.24 13.23 -2.90
C ALA A 36 -1.49 12.42 -1.82
N MET A 37 -0.92 11.27 -2.20
CA MET A 37 -0.21 10.35 -1.30
C MET A 37 1.31 10.38 -1.46
N ALA A 38 1.89 11.37 -2.15
CA ALA A 38 3.33 11.46 -2.38
C ALA A 38 4.16 11.46 -1.08
N GLY A 39 3.69 12.14 -0.03
CA GLY A 39 4.35 12.14 1.29
C GLY A 39 4.34 10.77 1.97
N VAL A 40 3.22 10.05 1.88
CA VAL A 40 3.08 8.68 2.40
C VAL A 40 3.94 7.72 1.61
N TYR A 41 4.02 7.89 0.29
CA TYR A 41 4.91 7.11 -0.57
C TYR A 41 6.38 7.27 -0.17
N ARG A 42 6.86 8.53 -0.01
CA ARG A 42 8.24 8.81 0.44
C ARG A 42 8.55 8.15 1.78
N PHE A 43 7.60 8.19 2.72
CA PHE A 43 7.74 7.49 4.00
C PHE A 43 7.90 5.98 3.83
N LYS A 44 7.03 5.34 3.04
CA LYS A 44 7.07 3.88 2.79
C LYS A 44 8.33 3.45 2.05
N ARG A 45 8.75 4.19 1.01
CA ARG A 45 10.01 3.97 0.27
C ARG A 45 11.24 3.94 1.17
N GLY A 46 11.25 4.72 2.25
CA GLY A 46 12.36 4.76 3.21
C GLY A 46 12.64 3.43 3.93
N TRP A 47 11.71 2.47 3.91
CA TRP A 47 11.86 1.16 4.55
C TRP A 47 12.49 0.08 3.65
N GLY A 48 12.70 0.37 2.36
CA GLY A 48 13.40 -0.55 1.45
C GLY A 48 12.61 -1.81 1.06
N GLY A 49 11.27 -1.77 1.09
CA GLY A 49 10.43 -2.86 0.58
C GLY A 49 10.22 -2.81 -0.94
N ASP A 50 9.60 -3.85 -1.48
CA ASP A 50 9.29 -3.98 -2.91
C ASP A 50 7.91 -3.41 -3.26
N ILE A 51 7.80 -2.83 -4.47
CA ILE A 51 6.50 -2.43 -5.04
C ILE A 51 5.85 -3.63 -5.71
N VAL A 52 4.67 -4.02 -5.24
CA VAL A 52 3.88 -5.12 -5.81
C VAL A 52 2.67 -4.54 -6.53
N ARG A 53 2.57 -4.81 -7.83
CA ARG A 53 1.41 -4.46 -8.65
C ARG A 53 0.53 -5.69 -8.84
N PHE A 54 -0.71 -5.59 -8.35
CA PHE A 54 -1.72 -6.64 -8.55
C PHE A 54 -2.45 -6.44 -9.88
N VAL A 55 -3.18 -7.47 -10.30
CA VAL A 55 -3.97 -7.50 -11.54
C VAL A 55 -5.13 -6.49 -11.57
N GLY A 56 -5.45 -5.86 -10.44
CA GLY A 56 -6.53 -4.90 -10.31
C GLY A 56 -7.90 -5.58 -10.12
N CYS A 57 -8.96 -4.79 -10.28
CA CYS A 57 -10.34 -5.26 -10.20
C CYS A 57 -10.80 -5.77 -11.56
N TYR A 58 -11.39 -6.97 -11.59
CA TYR A 58 -12.14 -7.46 -12.74
C TYR A 58 -13.63 -7.35 -12.48
N GLU A 59 -14.33 -6.72 -13.41
CA GLU A 59 -15.76 -6.52 -13.30
C GLU A 59 -16.49 -7.36 -14.36
N HIS A 60 -17.54 -8.06 -13.94
CA HIS A 60 -18.45 -8.76 -14.84
C HIS A 60 -19.87 -8.22 -14.67
N ALA A 61 -20.34 -7.47 -15.67
CA ALA A 61 -21.64 -6.82 -15.63
C ALA A 61 -22.77 -7.78 -16.07
N TYR A 62 -23.58 -8.26 -15.11
CA TYR A 62 -24.78 -9.05 -15.42
C TYR A 62 -25.92 -8.22 -16.02
N HIS A 63 -26.03 -6.96 -15.60
CA HIS A 63 -27.02 -6.00 -16.11
C HIS A 63 -26.32 -4.68 -16.48
N ALA A 64 -25.81 -4.61 -17.70
CA ALA A 64 -24.97 -3.49 -18.16
C ALA A 64 -25.61 -2.10 -17.98
N LEU A 65 -26.94 -1.99 -18.08
CA LEU A 65 -27.65 -0.71 -17.89
C LEU A 65 -27.75 -0.28 -16.43
N ALA A 66 -27.82 -1.23 -15.48
CA ALA A 66 -27.90 -0.92 -14.05
C ALA A 66 -26.53 -0.54 -13.46
N MET A 67 -25.44 -0.94 -14.11
CA MET A 67 -24.06 -0.70 -13.66
C MET A 67 -23.46 0.63 -14.16
N ARG A 68 -24.20 1.40 -14.98
CA ARG A 68 -23.75 2.68 -15.54
C ARG A 68 -24.00 3.89 -14.62
N VAL A 69 -24.30 3.67 -13.35
CA VAL A 69 -24.63 4.74 -12.38
C VAL A 69 -23.38 5.18 -11.64
#